data_AF-A0A212KVY5-F1
#
_entry.id   AF-A0A212KVY5-F1
#
_cell.length_a   1.000
_cell.length_b   1.000
_cell.length_c   1.000
_cell.angle_alpha   90.00
_cell.angle_beta   90.00
_cell.angle_gamma   90.00
#
_symmetry.space_group_name_H-M   'P 1'
#
loop_
_entity.id
_entity.type
_entity.pdbx_description
1 polymer ?
#
loop_
_entity_poly.entity_id
_entity_poly.type
_entity_poly.pdbx_seq_one_letter_code
_entity_poly.pdbx_strand_id
1 'polypeptide(L)'
;MTKRITLKCSANDGTPLEATFAPDRGMNLTSYKRGSTEVIDQSTSPLFEERCAGLGALIGPHFHHRNPKVTPPVANDSLFPHLAAIKKRGTTEPFSHGIARYVPWQTEATENTVQAIVTGKDEWQGVPLADLEGQDFTITYDATLTSEGLNIRMTVRSDTDSVIGLHYYYNLPKGTGSITSDVRNTCMENGIERELDSKWNLDNQNVLRFDLGDEADYGFRPSKDPCGGTIILDAGDYRLRTRYQTGCAENSWQLYHPKGSSFVCIEPLTAEDPRKPQLTVSILDALLTIET
;
A
#
# COMPACT_ATOMS: atom_id res chain seq x y z
N MET A 1 -17.76 -6.90 -15.76
CA MET A 1 -17.85 -6.84 -14.29
C MET A 1 -16.50 -7.20 -13.74
N THR A 2 -15.96 -6.45 -12.78
CA THR A 2 -14.66 -6.75 -12.14
C THR A 2 -14.74 -8.07 -11.39
N LYS A 3 -13.87 -9.04 -11.70
CA LYS A 3 -13.74 -10.26 -10.90
C LYS A 3 -13.39 -9.91 -9.45
N ARG A 4 -14.00 -10.59 -8.49
CA ARG A 4 -13.76 -10.42 -7.06
C ARG A 4 -13.42 -11.75 -6.42
N ILE A 5 -12.47 -11.75 -5.50
CA ILE A 5 -12.15 -12.89 -4.63
C ILE A 5 -12.41 -12.42 -3.20
N THR A 6 -13.28 -13.11 -2.46
CA THR A 6 -13.58 -12.79 -1.06
C THR A 6 -13.08 -13.93 -0.18
N LEU A 7 -12.12 -13.61 0.69
CA LEU A 7 -11.65 -14.49 1.75
C LEU A 7 -12.58 -14.36 2.96
N LYS A 8 -12.85 -15.47 3.64
CA LYS A 8 -13.72 -15.53 4.82
C LYS A 8 -13.05 -16.31 5.95
N CYS A 9 -13.25 -15.84 7.17
CA CYS A 9 -12.83 -16.50 8.40
C CYS A 9 -13.73 -16.02 9.56
N SER A 10 -13.52 -16.56 10.76
CA SER A 10 -14.06 -16.00 11.99
C SER A 10 -12.91 -15.53 12.88
N ALA A 11 -13.04 -14.34 13.46
CA ALA A 11 -12.14 -13.85 14.50
C ALA A 11 -12.19 -14.76 15.74
N ASN A 12 -11.23 -14.59 16.65
CA ASN A 12 -11.13 -15.39 17.88
C ASN A 12 -12.39 -15.34 18.77
N ASP A 13 -13.19 -14.28 18.67
CA ASP A 13 -14.46 -14.10 19.38
C ASP A 13 -15.69 -14.62 18.61
N GLY A 14 -15.48 -15.25 17.44
CA GLY A 14 -16.53 -15.76 16.56
C GLY A 14 -17.09 -14.72 15.58
N THR A 15 -16.68 -13.45 15.66
CA THR A 15 -17.13 -12.40 14.75
C THR A 15 -16.65 -12.69 13.31
N PRO A 16 -17.50 -12.57 12.27
CA PRO A 16 -17.08 -12.78 10.89
C PRO A 16 -15.94 -11.83 10.47
N LEU A 17 -14.95 -12.36 9.76
CA LEU A 17 -13.88 -11.62 9.10
C LEU A 17 -13.97 -11.85 7.59
N GLU A 18 -13.87 -10.79 6.80
CA GLU A 18 -13.91 -10.87 5.34
C GLU A 18 -12.90 -9.91 4.69
N ALA A 19 -12.17 -10.37 3.67
CA ALA A 19 -11.27 -9.54 2.87
C ALA A 19 -11.53 -9.78 1.37
N THR A 20 -11.78 -8.72 0.60
CA THR A 20 -12.15 -8.84 -0.82
C THR A 20 -11.14 -8.17 -1.74
N PHE A 21 -10.62 -8.91 -2.73
CA PHE A 21 -9.62 -8.47 -3.69
C PHE A 21 -10.16 -8.36 -5.11
N ALA A 22 -9.55 -7.51 -5.93
CA ALA A 22 -9.83 -7.36 -7.36
C ALA A 22 -8.62 -7.85 -8.21
N PRO A 23 -8.52 -9.16 -8.53
CA PRO A 23 -7.39 -9.71 -9.28
C PRO A 23 -7.20 -9.10 -10.67
N ASP A 24 -8.29 -8.78 -11.38
CA ASP A 24 -8.22 -8.16 -12.71
C ASP A 24 -7.74 -6.70 -12.68
N ARG A 25 -7.55 -6.16 -11.47
CA ARG A 25 -7.16 -4.77 -11.21
C ARG A 25 -6.10 -4.74 -10.13
N GLY A 26 -5.01 -5.45 -10.37
CA GLY A 26 -3.79 -5.32 -9.60
C GLY A 26 -3.84 -5.94 -8.22
N MET A 27 -4.69 -6.94 -7.99
CA MET A 27 -4.90 -7.54 -6.66
C MET A 27 -5.25 -6.53 -5.56
N ASN A 28 -5.76 -5.35 -5.92
CA ASN A 28 -6.10 -4.33 -4.95
C ASN A 28 -7.16 -4.86 -3.95
N LEU A 29 -6.93 -4.61 -2.66
CA LEU A 29 -7.88 -4.90 -1.60
C LEU A 29 -9.00 -3.87 -1.68
N THR A 30 -10.24 -4.33 -1.70
CA THR A 30 -11.40 -3.49 -1.98
C THR A 30 -12.38 -3.40 -0.83
N SER A 31 -12.27 -4.32 0.12
CA SER A 31 -12.99 -4.31 1.38
C SER A 31 -12.24 -5.18 2.38
N TYR A 32 -12.16 -4.74 3.63
CA TYR A 32 -11.69 -5.56 4.75
C TYR A 32 -12.55 -5.28 5.97
N LYS A 33 -13.22 -6.32 6.49
CA LYS A 33 -14.26 -6.19 7.51
C LYS A 33 -14.06 -7.13 8.69
N ARG A 34 -14.49 -6.65 9.86
CA ARG A 34 -14.81 -7.45 11.05
C ARG A 34 -16.25 -7.15 11.47
N GLY A 35 -17.15 -8.12 11.31
CA GLY A 35 -18.58 -7.91 11.51
C GLY A 35 -19.11 -6.80 10.60
N SER A 36 -19.63 -5.72 11.19
CA SER A 36 -20.10 -4.54 10.46
C SER A 36 -19.03 -3.47 10.21
N THR A 37 -17.85 -3.59 10.83
CA THR A 37 -16.77 -2.59 10.74
C THR A 37 -16.01 -2.77 9.43
N GLU A 38 -16.12 -1.81 8.52
CA GLU A 38 -15.31 -1.70 7.30
C GLU A 38 -14.12 -0.77 7.56
N VAL A 39 -12.91 -1.30 7.38
CA VAL A 39 -11.68 -0.54 7.61
C VAL A 39 -11.11 0.08 6.35
N ILE A 40 -11.52 -0.33 5.15
CA ILE A 40 -11.13 0.30 3.89
C ILE A 40 -12.15 1.38 3.53
N ASP A 41 -11.70 2.61 3.33
CA ASP A 41 -12.57 3.74 3.02
C ASP A 41 -13.26 3.58 1.67
N GLN A 42 -14.55 3.26 1.71
CA GLN A 42 -15.35 3.01 0.51
C GLN A 42 -15.66 4.30 -0.28
N SER A 43 -15.49 5.49 0.32
CA SER A 43 -15.70 6.77 -0.38
C SER A 43 -14.67 6.98 -1.50
N THR A 44 -13.51 6.30 -1.40
CA THR A 44 -12.47 6.32 -2.44
C THR A 44 -12.70 5.34 -3.60
N SER A 45 -13.79 4.56 -3.60
CA SER A 45 -14.15 3.65 -4.69
C SER A 45 -14.21 4.30 -6.09
N PRO A 46 -14.72 5.55 -6.27
CA PRO A 46 -14.65 6.21 -7.57
C PRO A 46 -13.22 6.43 -8.09
N LEU A 47 -12.25 6.70 -7.20
CA LEU A 47 -10.83 6.80 -7.58
C LEU A 47 -10.30 5.43 -8.03
N PHE A 48 -10.77 4.36 -7.40
CA PHE A 48 -10.36 3.00 -7.75
C PHE A 48 -10.89 2.69 -9.13
N GLU A 49 -12.17 2.96 -9.38
CA GLU A 49 -12.79 2.75 -10.68
C GLU A 49 -12.14 3.57 -11.80
N GLU A 50 -11.82 4.84 -11.55
CA GLU A 50 -11.16 5.72 -12.52
C GLU A 50 -9.72 5.28 -12.85
N ARG A 51 -8.92 4.99 -11.82
CA ARG A 51 -7.46 4.94 -11.96
C ARG A 51 -6.72 3.99 -11.02
N CYS A 52 -7.42 3.03 -10.43
CA CYS A 52 -6.85 2.07 -9.46
C CYS A 52 -6.10 2.78 -8.30
N ALA A 53 -6.60 3.94 -7.86
CA ALA A 53 -6.17 4.63 -6.65
C ALA A 53 -7.29 4.59 -5.61
N GLY A 54 -7.02 4.75 -4.32
CA GLY A 54 -8.06 4.52 -3.31
C GLY A 54 -8.26 3.05 -2.98
N LEU A 55 -9.18 2.76 -2.06
CA LEU A 55 -9.36 1.48 -1.42
C LEU A 55 -8.03 0.95 -0.86
N GLY A 56 -7.70 -0.32 -1.07
CA GLY A 56 -6.42 -0.92 -0.75
C GLY A 56 -5.54 -1.10 -1.98
N ALA A 57 -4.94 -0.01 -2.47
CA ALA A 57 -4.07 -0.07 -3.64
C ALA A 57 -2.71 -0.71 -3.31
N LEU A 58 -2.06 -1.33 -4.31
CA LEU A 58 -0.69 -1.83 -4.18
C LEU A 58 0.35 -0.83 -4.72
N ILE A 59 1.58 -0.97 -4.26
CA ILE A 59 2.77 -0.30 -4.77
C ILE A 59 3.71 -1.36 -5.34
N GLY A 60 4.20 -1.16 -6.56
CA GLY A 60 5.26 -1.96 -7.15
C GLY A 60 5.25 -2.00 -8.69
N PRO A 61 6.41 -2.21 -9.33
CA PRO A 61 7.74 -2.41 -8.74
C PRO A 61 8.49 -1.12 -8.39
N HIS A 62 7.87 0.06 -8.52
CA HIS A 62 8.48 1.33 -8.11
C HIS A 62 7.51 2.21 -7.30
N PHE A 63 8.05 3.28 -6.72
CA PHE A 63 7.30 4.26 -5.94
C PHE A 63 7.52 5.67 -6.46
N HIS A 64 6.45 6.47 -6.45
CA HIS A 64 6.42 7.85 -6.92
C HIS A 64 6.81 7.97 -8.42
N HIS A 65 7.03 9.20 -8.87
CA HIS A 65 7.54 9.48 -10.21
C HIS A 65 9.01 9.11 -10.36
N ARG A 66 9.33 8.28 -11.37
CA ARG A 66 10.71 8.01 -11.76
C ARG A 66 11.28 9.13 -12.63
N ASN A 67 12.59 9.07 -12.85
CA ASN A 67 13.28 10.01 -13.73
C ASN A 67 12.73 9.87 -15.18
N PRO A 68 12.21 10.94 -15.80
CA PRO A 68 11.63 10.86 -17.15
C PRO A 68 12.60 10.35 -18.23
N LYS A 69 13.91 10.36 -17.99
CA LYS A 69 14.92 9.82 -18.90
C LYS A 69 14.94 8.28 -18.96
N VAL A 70 14.41 7.61 -17.94
CA VAL A 70 14.35 6.14 -17.84
C VAL A 70 12.93 5.61 -17.87
N THR A 71 11.91 6.48 -17.77
CA THR A 71 10.51 6.11 -17.91
C THR A 71 10.14 5.97 -19.40
N PRO A 72 9.71 4.78 -19.86
CA PRO A 72 9.24 4.62 -21.24
C PRO A 72 7.96 5.42 -21.48
N PRO A 73 7.82 6.07 -22.65
CA PRO A 73 6.54 6.65 -23.03
C PRO A 73 5.55 5.53 -23.37
N VAL A 74 4.33 5.62 -22.84
CA VAL A 74 3.23 4.77 -23.30
C VAL A 74 2.73 5.31 -24.64
N ALA A 75 2.96 4.56 -25.71
CA ALA A 75 2.63 4.97 -27.08
C ALA A 75 1.11 5.10 -27.32
N ASN A 76 0.30 4.29 -26.63
CA ASN A 76 -1.15 4.30 -26.75
C ASN A 76 -1.82 4.60 -25.39
N ASP A 77 -2.36 5.80 -25.25
CA ASP A 77 -3.03 6.23 -24.01
C ASP A 77 -4.35 5.52 -23.75
N SER A 78 -4.96 4.89 -24.76
CA SER A 78 -6.19 4.12 -24.55
C SER A 78 -5.96 2.84 -23.75
N LEU A 79 -4.69 2.43 -23.57
CA LEU A 79 -4.35 1.23 -22.80
C LEU A 79 -4.76 1.37 -21.33
N PHE A 80 -4.71 2.58 -20.79
CA PHE A 80 -5.02 2.84 -19.39
C PHE A 80 -5.82 4.15 -19.26
N PRO A 81 -7.06 4.10 -18.74
CA PRO A 81 -7.94 5.27 -18.68
C PRO A 81 -7.34 6.50 -17.99
N HIS A 82 -6.46 6.28 -17.01
CA HIS A 82 -5.86 7.35 -16.22
C HIS A 82 -4.78 8.15 -16.96
N LEU A 83 -4.19 7.62 -18.04
CA LEU A 83 -3.10 8.29 -18.76
C LEU A 83 -3.54 9.61 -19.40
N ALA A 84 -4.77 9.67 -19.91
CA ALA A 84 -5.34 10.90 -20.45
C ALA A 84 -5.45 12.01 -19.38
N ALA A 85 -5.78 11.64 -18.13
CA ALA A 85 -5.86 12.58 -17.02
C ALA A 85 -4.46 13.03 -16.54
N ILE A 86 -3.50 12.12 -16.48
CA ILE A 86 -2.10 12.40 -16.12
C ILE A 86 -1.45 13.36 -17.14
N LYS A 87 -1.60 13.11 -18.44
CA LYS A 87 -1.05 13.98 -19.50
C LYS A 87 -1.63 15.38 -19.47
N LYS A 88 -2.94 15.53 -19.20
CA LYS A 88 -3.58 16.85 -19.04
C LYS A 88 -3.01 17.67 -17.88
N ARG A 89 -2.42 17.02 -16.87
CA ARG A 89 -1.76 17.67 -15.72
C ARG A 89 -0.27 17.95 -15.96
N GLY A 90 0.27 17.57 -17.12
CA GLY A 90 1.68 17.77 -17.46
C GLY A 90 2.64 16.75 -16.84
N THR A 91 2.13 15.65 -16.28
CA THR A 91 2.95 14.58 -15.70
C THR A 91 3.37 13.58 -16.79
N THR A 92 4.64 13.18 -16.79
CA THR A 92 5.20 12.26 -17.78
C THR A 92 5.25 10.80 -17.32
N GLU A 93 5.24 10.54 -16.01
CA GLU A 93 5.24 9.18 -15.47
C GLU A 93 3.83 8.56 -15.55
N PRO A 94 3.63 7.48 -16.34
CA PRO A 94 2.33 6.82 -16.49
C PRO A 94 1.86 6.11 -15.21
N PHE A 95 2.76 5.64 -14.36
CA PHE A 95 2.42 4.76 -13.25
C PHE A 95 3.10 5.18 -11.94
N SER A 96 2.68 6.27 -11.29
CA SER A 96 3.37 6.85 -10.11
C SER A 96 3.53 5.94 -8.86
N HIS A 97 3.12 4.67 -8.90
CA HIS A 97 3.37 3.66 -7.87
C HIS A 97 3.56 2.26 -8.51
N GLY A 98 4.11 2.25 -9.72
CA GLY A 98 4.32 1.07 -10.54
C GLY A 98 3.05 0.47 -11.16
N ILE A 99 3.26 -0.35 -12.18
CA ILE A 99 2.20 -0.94 -13.00
C ILE A 99 1.34 -1.98 -12.25
N ALA A 100 1.83 -2.54 -11.15
CA ALA A 100 1.24 -3.73 -10.52
C ALA A 100 -0.20 -3.54 -10.05
N ARG A 101 -0.61 -2.32 -9.69
CA ARG A 101 -1.98 -2.00 -9.25
C ARG A 101 -3.02 -1.86 -10.37
N TYR A 102 -2.59 -1.85 -11.63
CA TYR A 102 -3.49 -1.57 -12.77
C TYR A 102 -3.88 -2.81 -13.56
N VAL A 103 -3.05 -3.84 -13.53
CA VAL A 103 -3.08 -4.97 -14.46
C VAL A 103 -3.67 -6.23 -13.83
N PRO A 104 -4.18 -7.19 -14.62
CA PRO A 104 -4.64 -8.46 -14.09
C PRO A 104 -3.50 -9.29 -13.53
N TRP A 105 -3.75 -9.99 -12.44
CA TRP A 105 -2.84 -10.98 -11.88
C TRP A 105 -3.36 -12.38 -12.15
N GLN A 106 -2.43 -13.32 -12.32
CA GLN A 106 -2.77 -14.74 -12.30
C GLN A 106 -3.02 -15.14 -10.85
N THR A 107 -4.13 -15.82 -10.55
CA THR A 107 -4.56 -16.06 -9.17
C THR A 107 -5.13 -17.45 -8.92
N GLU A 108 -4.82 -18.00 -7.77
CA GLU A 108 -5.47 -19.18 -7.19
C GLU A 108 -6.01 -18.81 -5.79
N ALA A 109 -7.22 -19.25 -5.44
CA ALA A 109 -7.84 -18.90 -4.18
C ALA A 109 -8.59 -20.06 -3.54
N THR A 110 -8.58 -20.09 -2.21
CA THR A 110 -9.44 -20.92 -1.37
C THR A 110 -10.46 -20.04 -0.64
N GLU A 111 -11.19 -20.59 0.33
CA GLU A 111 -12.09 -19.80 1.18
C GLU A 111 -11.35 -18.72 1.97
N ASN A 112 -10.10 -18.94 2.38
CA ASN A 112 -9.38 -18.04 3.28
C ASN A 112 -7.97 -17.68 2.81
N THR A 113 -7.57 -18.11 1.61
CA THR A 113 -6.28 -17.75 1.01
C THR A 113 -6.43 -17.29 -0.43
N VAL A 114 -5.54 -16.42 -0.87
CA VAL A 114 -5.30 -16.13 -2.29
C VAL A 114 -3.81 -16.05 -2.53
N GLN A 115 -3.35 -16.72 -3.59
CA GLN A 115 -2.01 -16.62 -4.12
C GLN A 115 -2.10 -15.98 -5.50
N ALA A 116 -1.21 -15.04 -5.78
CA ALA A 116 -1.23 -14.30 -7.02
C ALA A 116 0.19 -13.99 -7.50
N ILE A 117 0.35 -13.92 -8.82
CA ILE A 117 1.60 -13.56 -9.47
C ILE A 117 1.34 -12.63 -10.66
N VAL A 118 2.25 -11.67 -10.85
CA VAL A 118 2.36 -10.86 -12.05
C VAL A 118 3.83 -10.74 -12.45
N THR A 119 4.10 -10.78 -13.74
CA THR A 119 5.45 -10.76 -14.31
C THR A 119 5.56 -9.74 -15.43
N GLY A 120 6.77 -9.25 -15.69
CA GLY A 120 7.05 -8.37 -16.82
C GLY A 120 6.75 -9.01 -18.20
N LYS A 121 6.63 -10.34 -18.24
CA LYS A 121 6.29 -11.12 -19.45
C LYS A 121 4.79 -11.23 -19.71
N ASP A 122 3.95 -10.96 -18.70
CA ASP A 122 2.51 -10.89 -18.94
C ASP A 122 2.21 -9.74 -19.92
N GLU A 123 1.12 -9.87 -20.66
CA GLU A 123 0.74 -8.87 -21.67
C GLU A 123 -0.50 -8.10 -21.23
N TRP A 124 -0.45 -6.78 -21.43
CA TRP A 124 -1.62 -5.92 -21.37
C TRP A 124 -1.95 -5.40 -22.76
N GLN A 125 -3.06 -5.89 -23.31
CA GLN A 125 -3.50 -5.58 -24.69
C GLN A 125 -2.40 -5.84 -25.74
N GLY A 126 -1.65 -6.93 -25.58
CA GLY A 126 -0.59 -7.35 -26.50
C GLY A 126 0.76 -6.65 -26.31
N VAL A 127 0.92 -5.85 -25.25
CA VAL A 127 2.20 -5.23 -24.88
C VAL A 127 2.73 -5.88 -23.59
N PRO A 128 3.98 -6.37 -23.56
CA PRO A 128 4.61 -6.86 -22.34
C PRO A 128 4.62 -5.81 -21.23
N LEU A 129 4.35 -6.23 -20.00
CA LEU A 129 4.37 -5.32 -18.85
C LEU A 129 5.76 -4.72 -18.61
N ALA A 130 6.83 -5.46 -18.90
CA ALA A 130 8.20 -4.96 -18.77
C ALA A 130 8.48 -3.76 -19.71
N ASP A 131 7.87 -3.74 -20.90
CA ASP A 131 8.03 -2.63 -21.84
C ASP A 131 7.27 -1.37 -21.40
N LEU A 132 6.10 -1.57 -20.79
CA LEU A 132 5.28 -0.48 -20.24
C LEU A 132 5.90 0.10 -18.97
N GLU A 133 6.39 -0.77 -18.10
CA GLU A 133 7.04 -0.40 -16.85
C GLU A 133 8.46 0.12 -17.11
N GLY A 134 9.20 -0.40 -18.09
CA GLY A 134 10.60 -0.03 -18.36
C GLY A 134 11.63 -0.84 -17.58
N GLN A 135 11.21 -1.93 -16.94
CA GLN A 135 12.06 -2.88 -16.23
C GLN A 135 11.37 -4.25 -16.20
N ASP A 136 12.13 -5.35 -16.25
CA ASP A 136 11.57 -6.69 -16.06
C ASP A 136 11.41 -7.01 -14.56
N PHE A 137 10.35 -7.72 -14.22
CA PHE A 137 10.01 -8.02 -12.83
C PHE A 137 9.18 -9.29 -12.67
N THR A 138 9.13 -9.78 -11.45
CA THR A 138 8.16 -10.77 -10.97
C THR A 138 7.74 -10.37 -9.58
N ILE A 139 6.43 -10.20 -9.37
CA ILE A 139 5.84 -9.88 -8.08
C ILE A 139 4.91 -11.02 -7.68
N THR A 140 5.04 -11.52 -6.46
CA THR A 140 4.08 -12.45 -5.86
C THR A 140 3.31 -11.77 -4.74
N TYR A 141 2.07 -12.19 -4.54
CA TYR A 141 1.18 -11.71 -3.51
C TYR A 141 0.42 -12.90 -2.92
N ASP A 142 0.69 -13.21 -1.66
CA ASP A 142 0.00 -14.24 -0.91
C ASP A 142 -0.78 -13.57 0.22
N ALA A 143 -2.09 -13.79 0.30
CA ALA A 143 -2.88 -13.35 1.42
C ALA A 143 -3.59 -14.51 2.09
N THR A 144 -3.56 -14.53 3.42
CA THR A 144 -4.25 -15.51 4.27
C THR A 144 -5.07 -14.77 5.31
N LEU A 145 -6.38 -15.02 5.33
CA LEU A 145 -7.26 -14.52 6.37
C LEU A 145 -7.36 -15.56 7.49
N THR A 146 -6.88 -15.19 8.68
CA THR A 146 -6.95 -16.00 9.90
C THR A 146 -7.86 -15.36 10.93
N SER A 147 -8.04 -16.02 12.07
CA SER A 147 -8.78 -15.47 13.20
C SER A 147 -8.09 -14.29 13.89
N GLU A 148 -6.79 -14.09 13.63
CA GLU A 148 -6.01 -12.94 14.11
C GLU A 148 -6.14 -11.72 13.17
N GLY A 149 -6.26 -11.96 11.87
CA GLY A 149 -6.31 -10.88 10.90
C GLY A 149 -5.94 -11.30 9.48
N LEU A 150 -5.73 -10.30 8.62
CA LEU A 150 -5.30 -10.49 7.26
C LEU A 150 -3.76 -10.48 7.19
N ASN A 151 -3.17 -11.63 6.92
CA ASN A 151 -1.76 -11.78 6.63
C ASN A 151 -1.53 -11.59 5.13
N ILE A 152 -0.56 -10.76 4.76
CA ILE A 152 -0.17 -10.46 3.38
C ILE A 152 1.33 -10.65 3.29
N ARG A 153 1.78 -11.42 2.30
CA ARG A 153 3.18 -11.52 1.92
C ARG A 153 3.31 -11.08 0.48
N MET A 154 4.19 -10.12 0.24
CA MET A 154 4.55 -9.65 -1.08
C MET A 154 6.03 -9.87 -1.32
N THR A 155 6.40 -10.31 -2.52
CA THR A 155 7.79 -10.38 -2.94
C THR A 155 7.94 -9.73 -4.30
N VAL A 156 9.10 -9.11 -4.55
CA VAL A 156 9.49 -8.65 -5.88
C VAL A 156 10.90 -9.11 -6.19
N ARG A 157 11.12 -9.52 -7.42
CA ARG A 157 12.42 -9.67 -8.06
C ARG A 157 12.39 -8.87 -9.34
N SER A 158 13.34 -7.95 -9.51
CA SER A 158 13.47 -7.12 -10.71
C SER A 158 14.91 -7.10 -11.20
N ASP A 159 15.11 -6.72 -12.45
CA ASP A 159 16.43 -6.49 -13.05
C ASP A 159 17.07 -5.15 -12.62
N THR A 160 16.28 -4.28 -11.98
CA THR A 160 16.68 -2.96 -11.47
C THR A 160 16.18 -2.76 -10.04
N ASP A 161 16.65 -1.69 -9.38
CA ASP A 161 16.21 -1.35 -8.03
C ASP A 161 14.69 -1.16 -7.98
N SER A 162 14.06 -1.77 -7.00
CA SER A 162 12.61 -1.93 -6.92
C SER A 162 12.10 -1.77 -5.49
N VAL A 163 10.82 -1.45 -5.38
CA VAL A 163 10.11 -1.33 -4.10
C VAL A 163 8.71 -1.90 -4.24
N ILE A 164 8.24 -2.55 -3.19
CA ILE A 164 6.86 -2.98 -3.03
C ILE A 164 6.30 -2.41 -1.72
N GLY A 165 4.98 -2.27 -1.68
CA GLY A 165 4.29 -1.78 -0.49
C GLY A 165 2.78 -1.84 -0.61
N LEU A 166 2.13 -1.50 0.49
CA LEU A 166 0.68 -1.32 0.56
C LEU A 166 0.37 0.17 0.51
N HIS A 167 -0.66 0.58 -0.22
CA HIS A 167 -1.17 1.96 -0.27
C HIS A 167 -2.65 1.96 0.10
N TYR A 168 -2.94 1.60 1.34
CA TYR A 168 -4.29 1.32 1.80
C TYR A 168 -4.93 2.55 2.45
N TYR A 169 -6.11 2.91 1.97
CA TYR A 169 -6.92 4.04 2.40
C TYR A 169 -7.84 3.54 3.51
N TYR A 170 -7.41 3.72 4.75
CA TYR A 170 -8.17 3.27 5.91
C TYR A 170 -9.23 4.30 6.30
N ASN A 171 -10.42 3.82 6.61
CA ASN A 171 -11.58 4.61 6.95
C ASN A 171 -11.39 5.38 8.28
N LEU A 172 -11.81 6.63 8.31
CA LEU A 172 -11.93 7.46 9.50
C LEU A 172 -13.42 7.81 9.67
N PRO A 173 -14.20 7.00 10.42
CA PRO A 173 -15.65 7.16 10.51
C PRO A 173 -16.10 8.55 10.98
N LYS A 174 -15.26 9.22 11.78
CA LYS A 174 -15.50 10.57 12.33
C LYS A 174 -14.67 11.66 11.62
N GLY A 175 -13.93 11.30 10.57
CA GLY A 175 -12.97 12.19 9.88
C GLY A 175 -11.74 12.57 10.72
N THR A 176 -11.55 11.91 11.87
CA THR A 176 -10.46 12.13 12.81
C THR A 176 -9.98 10.79 13.36
N GLY A 177 -8.76 10.75 13.90
CA GLY A 177 -8.18 9.57 14.53
C GLY A 177 -6.78 9.86 15.03
N SER A 178 -6.05 8.84 15.45
CA SER A 178 -4.64 9.00 15.81
C SER A 178 -3.79 7.83 15.35
N ILE A 179 -2.52 8.11 15.08
CA ILE A 179 -1.51 7.11 14.75
C ILE A 179 -0.52 6.99 15.91
N THR A 180 -0.23 5.76 16.30
CA THR A 180 0.86 5.43 17.22
C THR A 180 1.84 4.46 16.58
N SER A 181 3.14 4.74 16.65
CA SER A 181 4.18 3.83 16.14
C SER A 181 5.54 4.12 16.78
N ASP A 182 6.42 3.12 16.85
CA ASP A 182 7.82 3.30 17.23
C ASP A 182 8.64 3.74 16.01
N VAL A 183 9.15 4.97 16.03
CA VAL A 183 9.85 5.57 14.87
C VAL A 183 11.19 6.18 15.28
N ARG A 184 12.10 6.41 14.34
CA ARG A 184 13.30 7.24 14.58
C ARG A 184 12.89 8.67 14.91
N ASN A 185 13.78 9.45 15.52
CA ASN A 185 13.55 10.87 15.81
C ASN A 185 13.60 11.79 14.57
N THR A 186 13.60 11.21 13.37
CA THR A 186 13.49 11.90 12.09
C THR A 186 12.33 11.36 11.27
N CYS A 187 11.78 12.20 10.40
CA CYS A 187 10.88 11.79 9.33
C CYS A 187 11.38 12.30 7.98
N MET A 188 10.74 11.79 6.94
CA MET A 188 10.93 12.18 5.56
C MET A 188 9.74 13.02 5.10
N GLU A 189 9.99 14.28 4.76
CA GLU A 189 8.98 15.20 4.28
C GLU A 189 9.45 15.78 2.95
N ASN A 190 8.66 15.60 1.88
CA ASN A 190 9.01 16.07 0.54
C ASN A 190 10.39 15.61 0.03
N GLY A 191 10.87 14.45 0.51
CA GLY A 191 12.18 13.90 0.11
C GLY A 191 13.36 14.50 0.87
N ILE A 192 13.09 15.25 1.95
CA ILE A 192 14.09 15.82 2.84
C ILE A 192 13.91 15.23 4.25
N GLU A 193 15.02 14.77 4.84
CA GLU A 193 15.02 14.29 6.22
C GLU A 193 14.97 15.46 7.19
N ARG A 194 14.10 15.37 8.19
CA ARG A 194 13.88 16.40 9.20
C ARG A 194 13.69 15.77 10.56
N GLU A 195 14.03 16.52 11.61
CA GLU A 195 13.67 16.15 12.98
C GLU A 195 12.14 16.16 13.14
N LEU A 196 11.62 15.26 13.96
CA LEU A 196 10.19 15.23 14.27
C LEU A 196 9.75 16.50 15.01
N ASP A 197 8.55 16.99 14.70
CA ASP A 197 7.97 18.12 15.42
C ASP A 197 7.68 17.71 16.88
N SER A 198 8.08 18.58 17.81
CA SER A 198 7.81 18.46 19.24
C SER A 198 6.33 18.19 19.59
N LYS A 199 5.39 18.62 18.73
CA LYS A 199 3.95 18.39 18.93
C LYS A 199 3.53 16.92 18.83
N TRP A 200 4.32 16.06 18.19
CA TRP A 200 3.99 14.64 18.00
C TRP A 200 4.31 13.74 19.20
N ASN A 201 4.53 14.36 20.37
CA ASN A 201 4.71 13.71 21.68
C ASN A 201 5.62 12.48 21.63
N LEU A 202 6.81 12.64 21.06
CA LEU A 202 7.83 11.62 21.09
C LEU A 202 8.29 11.45 22.55
N ASP A 203 7.93 10.33 23.16
CA ASP A 203 8.40 10.02 24.51
C ASP A 203 9.88 9.56 24.49
N ASN A 204 10.45 9.32 25.66
CA ASN A 204 11.82 8.80 25.79
C ASN A 204 12.00 7.38 25.20
N GLN A 205 10.94 6.76 24.67
CA GLN A 205 10.95 5.45 24.03
C GLN A 205 10.80 5.53 22.50
N ASN A 206 10.82 6.75 21.94
CA ASN A 206 10.63 7.02 20.52
C ASN A 206 9.26 6.60 19.96
N VAL A 207 8.21 6.75 20.77
CA VAL A 207 6.84 6.49 20.35
C VAL A 207 6.23 7.75 19.74
N LEU A 208 5.95 7.73 18.44
CA LEU A 208 5.18 8.75 17.73
C LEU A 208 3.72 8.69 18.18
N ARG A 209 3.12 9.86 18.44
CA ARG A 209 1.67 10.03 18.53
C ARG A 209 1.22 11.18 17.63
N PHE A 210 0.62 10.84 16.49
CA PHE A 210 0.16 11.80 15.50
C PHE A 210 -1.36 11.88 15.53
N ASP A 211 -1.90 13.08 15.68
CA ASP A 211 -3.34 13.36 15.60
C ASP A 211 -3.74 13.64 14.14
N LEU A 212 -4.72 12.92 13.62
CA LEU A 212 -5.26 13.06 12.26
C LEU A 212 -6.30 14.20 12.18
N GLY A 213 -6.05 15.31 12.87
CA GLY A 213 -6.78 16.57 12.71
C GLY A 213 -6.16 17.52 11.68
N ASP A 214 -4.88 17.32 11.36
CA ASP A 214 -4.11 18.08 10.38
C ASP A 214 -3.68 17.20 9.21
N GLU A 215 -3.27 17.83 8.10
CA GLU A 215 -2.73 17.09 6.97
C GLU A 215 -1.43 16.34 7.31
N ALA A 216 -1.22 15.21 6.64
CA ALA A 216 -0.01 14.41 6.76
C ALA A 216 0.49 13.97 5.39
N ASP A 217 1.81 14.04 5.20
CA ASP A 217 2.55 13.43 4.09
C ASP A 217 4.00 13.21 4.56
N TYR A 218 4.20 12.14 5.34
CA TYR A 218 5.45 11.86 6.03
C TYR A 218 5.88 10.41 5.86
N GLY A 219 7.16 10.19 5.60
CA GLY A 219 7.81 8.89 5.69
C GLY A 219 8.48 8.70 7.05
N PHE A 220 8.30 7.54 7.66
CA PHE A 220 8.90 7.19 8.94
C PHE A 220 9.72 5.91 8.82
N ARG A 221 10.73 5.77 9.67
CA ARG A 221 11.54 4.56 9.81
C ARG A 221 11.39 3.99 11.22
N PRO A 222 11.34 2.68 11.41
CA PRO A 222 11.22 2.10 12.74
C PRO A 222 12.49 2.35 13.58
N SER A 223 12.32 2.48 14.90
CA SER A 223 13.45 2.69 15.83
C SER A 223 13.89 1.45 16.61
N LYS A 224 12.98 0.49 16.87
CA LYS A 224 13.26 -0.69 17.71
C LYS A 224 13.67 -1.93 16.93
N ASP A 225 12.89 -2.28 15.91
CA ASP A 225 13.20 -3.38 14.99
C ASP A 225 13.75 -2.77 13.70
N PRO A 226 15.01 -3.06 13.32
CA PRO A 226 15.58 -2.47 12.11
C PRO A 226 14.85 -2.93 10.84
N CYS A 227 14.17 -4.06 10.85
CA CYS A 227 13.60 -4.70 9.66
C CYS A 227 12.06 -4.63 9.60
N GLY A 228 11.40 -3.98 10.56
CA GLY A 228 9.94 -3.99 10.66
C GLY A 228 9.39 -3.01 11.68
N GLY A 229 8.07 -2.91 11.76
CA GLY A 229 7.41 -1.96 12.62
C GLY A 229 5.98 -2.36 12.98
N THR A 230 5.44 -1.69 13.99
CA THR A 230 4.02 -1.76 14.34
C THR A 230 3.42 -0.36 14.29
N ILE A 231 2.31 -0.22 13.59
CA ILE A 231 1.58 1.03 13.40
C ILE A 231 0.15 0.78 13.87
N ILE A 232 -0.33 1.61 14.78
CA ILE A 232 -1.68 1.52 15.32
C ILE A 232 -2.45 2.75 14.86
N LEU A 233 -3.50 2.52 14.08
CA LEU A 233 -4.55 3.51 13.83
C LEU A 233 -5.63 3.35 14.89
N ASP A 234 -5.91 4.40 15.62
CA ASP A 234 -7.14 4.53 16.41
C ASP A 234 -8.11 5.43 15.63
N ALA A 235 -9.13 4.82 15.04
CA ALA A 235 -10.18 5.50 14.27
C ALA A 235 -11.41 5.84 15.13
N GLY A 236 -11.30 5.69 16.46
CA GLY A 236 -12.36 5.92 17.44
C GLY A 236 -13.37 4.76 17.54
N ASP A 237 -13.88 4.28 16.41
CA ASP A 237 -14.86 3.18 16.38
C ASP A 237 -14.19 1.80 16.25
N TYR A 238 -12.91 1.79 15.88
CA TYR A 238 -12.07 0.60 15.86
C TYR A 238 -10.60 1.02 16.00
N ARG A 239 -9.75 0.07 16.34
CA ARG A 239 -8.31 0.19 16.20
C ARG A 239 -7.82 -0.80 15.15
N LEU A 240 -6.93 -0.36 14.27
CA LEU A 240 -6.27 -1.23 13.31
C LEU A 240 -4.79 -1.28 13.65
N ARG A 241 -4.30 -2.48 13.93
CA ARG A 241 -2.88 -2.74 14.09
C ARG A 241 -2.32 -3.28 12.80
N THR A 242 -1.32 -2.59 12.26
CA THR A 242 -0.51 -3.03 11.13
C THR A 242 0.87 -3.39 11.66
N ARG A 243 1.20 -4.68 11.65
CA ARG A 243 2.56 -5.16 11.91
C ARG A 243 3.18 -5.52 10.56
N TYR A 244 4.37 -5.02 10.28
CA TYR A 244 5.08 -5.39 9.06
C TYR A 244 6.53 -5.79 9.34
N GLN A 245 7.05 -6.64 8.47
CA GLN A 245 8.43 -7.11 8.45
C GLN A 245 8.93 -7.10 7.01
N THR A 246 10.21 -6.82 6.84
CA THR A 246 10.91 -6.90 5.55
C THR A 246 12.15 -7.75 5.67
N GLY A 247 12.78 -8.05 4.52
CA GLY A 247 13.97 -8.90 4.47
C GLY A 247 15.23 -8.28 5.07
N CYS A 248 15.29 -6.96 5.27
CA CYS A 248 16.46 -6.26 5.81
C CYS A 248 16.11 -4.87 6.35
N ALA A 249 17.11 -4.06 6.69
CA ALA A 249 16.90 -2.73 7.26
C ALA A 249 16.40 -1.68 6.25
N GLU A 250 16.40 -1.98 4.95
CA GLU A 250 15.82 -1.14 3.89
C GLU A 250 14.29 -1.14 3.97
N ASN A 251 13.72 -0.41 4.93
CA ASN A 251 12.28 -0.28 5.07
C ASN A 251 11.87 1.08 5.66
N SER A 252 10.62 1.44 5.37
CA SER A 252 9.96 2.61 5.91
C SER A 252 8.45 2.39 5.88
N TRP A 253 7.70 3.36 6.38
CA TRP A 253 6.27 3.47 6.08
C TRP A 253 5.87 4.92 5.83
N GLN A 254 4.89 5.16 4.95
CA GLN A 254 4.33 6.50 4.72
C GLN A 254 3.01 6.68 5.47
N LEU A 255 2.79 7.90 5.94
CA LEU A 255 1.53 8.40 6.45
C LEU A 255 1.04 9.51 5.51
N TYR A 256 -0.12 9.30 4.90
CA TYR A 256 -0.77 10.33 4.10
C TYR A 256 -2.21 10.55 4.55
N HIS A 257 -2.58 11.79 4.85
CA HIS A 257 -3.92 12.17 5.24
C HIS A 257 -4.20 13.60 4.74
N PRO A 258 -5.08 13.79 3.74
CA PRO A 258 -5.57 15.11 3.41
C PRO A 258 -6.43 15.65 4.55
N LYS A 259 -6.22 16.91 4.94
CA LYS A 259 -6.99 17.54 6.01
C LYS A 259 -8.51 17.39 5.79
N GLY A 260 -9.19 16.78 6.75
CA GLY A 260 -10.65 16.60 6.75
C GLY A 260 -11.15 15.52 5.79
N SER A 261 -10.29 14.66 5.25
CA SER A 261 -10.74 13.49 4.51
C SER A 261 -11.34 12.42 5.44
N SER A 262 -12.13 11.52 4.87
CA SER A 262 -12.64 10.34 5.58
C SER A 262 -11.63 9.19 5.63
N PHE A 263 -10.36 9.41 5.26
CA PHE A 263 -9.39 8.34 5.17
C PHE A 263 -7.97 8.75 5.58
N VAL A 264 -7.19 7.77 5.98
CA VAL A 264 -5.74 7.88 6.16
C VAL A 264 -5.04 6.74 5.43
N CYS A 265 -3.95 7.03 4.73
CA CYS A 265 -3.08 6.03 4.15
C CYS A 265 -1.98 5.66 5.14
N ILE A 266 -1.80 4.36 5.37
CA ILE A 266 -0.65 3.80 6.09
C ILE A 266 0.03 2.83 5.15
N GLU A 267 1.30 3.10 4.84
CA GLU A 267 1.96 2.48 3.69
C GLU A 267 3.30 1.84 4.07
N PRO A 268 3.31 0.60 4.59
CA PRO A 268 4.57 -0.14 4.76
C PRO A 268 5.28 -0.39 3.43
N LEU A 269 6.59 -0.16 3.40
CA LEU A 269 7.42 -0.17 2.18
C LEU A 269 8.76 -0.89 2.41
N THR A 270 9.26 -1.52 1.35
CA THR A 270 10.56 -2.24 1.35
C THR A 270 11.76 -1.38 0.96
N ALA A 271 11.77 -0.10 1.34
CA ALA A 271 12.90 0.79 1.12
C ALA A 271 12.97 1.89 2.21
N GLU A 272 14.17 2.29 2.64
CA GLU A 272 14.34 3.42 3.58
C GLU A 272 14.04 4.78 2.93
N ASP A 273 14.37 4.94 1.64
CA ASP A 273 13.94 6.03 0.76
C ASP A 273 13.26 5.41 -0.47
N PRO A 274 11.91 5.30 -0.50
CA PRO A 274 11.20 4.63 -1.58
C PRO A 274 11.33 5.36 -2.93
N ARG A 275 11.77 6.64 -2.95
CA ARG A 275 12.06 7.35 -4.20
C ARG A 275 13.43 6.96 -4.80
N LYS A 276 14.27 6.27 -4.03
CA LYS A 276 15.61 5.79 -4.41
C LYS A 276 15.84 4.38 -3.84
N PRO A 277 15.03 3.38 -4.23
CA PRO A 277 15.23 2.02 -3.75
C PRO A 277 16.65 1.53 -4.09
N GLN A 278 17.17 0.59 -3.30
CA GLN A 278 18.53 0.05 -3.44
C GLN A 278 18.53 -1.47 -3.67
N LEU A 279 17.35 -2.09 -3.78
CA LEU A 279 17.21 -3.54 -3.79
C LEU A 279 16.49 -4.03 -5.04
N THR A 280 17.07 -5.03 -5.69
CA THR A 280 16.45 -5.77 -6.80
C THR A 280 15.57 -6.92 -6.34
N VAL A 281 15.68 -7.32 -5.05
CA VAL A 281 14.85 -8.33 -4.42
C VAL A 281 14.36 -7.80 -3.07
N SER A 282 13.04 -7.76 -2.91
CA SER A 282 12.40 -7.28 -1.68
C SER A 282 11.27 -8.20 -1.24
N ILE A 283 11.03 -8.25 0.07
CA ILE A 283 9.96 -9.02 0.69
C ILE A 283 9.28 -8.11 1.73
N LEU A 284 7.95 -8.13 1.75
CA LEU A 284 7.11 -7.50 2.75
C LEU A 284 6.16 -8.55 3.30
N ASP A 285 6.23 -8.81 4.61
CA ASP A 285 5.21 -9.55 5.35
C ASP A 285 4.44 -8.54 6.21
N ALA A 286 3.11 -8.48 6.07
CA ALA A 286 2.24 -7.58 6.80
C ALA A 286 1.06 -8.32 7.42
N LEU A 287 0.76 -8.04 8.68
CA LEU A 287 -0.43 -8.51 9.38
C LEU A 287 -1.30 -7.30 9.75
N LEU A 288 -2.54 -7.32 9.28
CA LEU A 288 -3.56 -6.33 9.59
C LEU A 288 -4.57 -6.94 10.57
N THR A 289 -4.71 -6.37 11.76
CA THR A 289 -5.62 -6.83 12.81
C THR A 289 -6.60 -5.73 13.19
N ILE A 290 -7.90 -6.01 13.03
CA ILE A 290 -8.99 -5.11 13.43
C ILE A 290 -9.37 -5.42 14.88
N GLU A 291 -9.31 -4.42 15.75
CA GLU A 291 -9.75 -4.44 17.15
C GLU A 291 -11.00 -3.57 17.29
N THR A 292 -12.07 -4.14 17.85
CA THR A 292 -13.38 -3.50 18.06
C THR A 292 -13.79 -3.62 19.50
#